data_AF-A0A8E6B9N1-F1
#
_entry.id   AF-A0A8E6B9N1-F1
#
_cell.length_a   1.000
_cell.length_b   1.000
_cell.length_c   1.000
_cell.angle_alpha   90.00
_cell.angle_beta   90.00
_cell.angle_gamma   90.00
#
_symmetry.space_group_name_H-M   'P 1'
#
loop_
_entity.id
_entity.type
_entity.pdbx_description
1 polymer ?
#
loop_
_entity_poly.entity_id
_entity_poly.type
_entity_poly.pdbx_seq_one_letter_code
_entity_poly.pdbx_strand_id
1 'polypeptide(L)'
;MAQSDEKDMWVVLRGIGEVLIVTVPEKWKEATMRIEVQASPAQTIIKSTIWSEQFPLEILEANEEIWTAIREFQLLCLHKGLPWVKLNTRIERVGPNWTISNEFD
;
A
#
# COMPACT_ATOMS: atom_id res chain seq x y z
N MET A 1 -16.55 13.56 17.04
CA MET A 1 -16.02 12.17 17.01
C MET A 1 -15.00 12.01 15.88
N ALA A 2 -13.96 12.86 15.80
CA ALA A 2 -13.03 12.92 14.66
C ALA A 2 -11.73 12.12 14.85
N GLN A 3 -11.55 11.45 16.00
CA GLN A 3 -10.30 10.75 16.36
C GLN A 3 -10.27 9.28 15.92
N SER A 4 -11.41 8.72 15.46
CA SER A 4 -11.50 7.34 14.96
C SER A 4 -10.91 7.23 13.56
N ASP A 5 -11.22 8.21 12.71
CA ASP A 5 -10.93 8.20 11.28
C ASP A 5 -9.44 8.17 10.94
N GLU A 6 -8.64 8.95 11.66
CA GLU A 6 -7.19 8.98 11.48
C GLU A 6 -6.54 7.67 11.96
N LYS A 7 -7.04 7.10 13.07
CA LYS A 7 -6.53 5.84 13.59
C LYS A 7 -6.79 4.68 12.63
N ASP A 8 -7.99 4.63 12.06
CA ASP A 8 -8.37 3.58 11.10
C ASP A 8 -7.49 3.66 9.85
N MET A 9 -7.19 4.86 9.37
CA MET A 9 -6.27 5.06 8.24
C MET A 9 -4.84 4.62 8.58
N TRP A 10 -4.31 5.00 9.73
CA TRP A 10 -2.96 4.58 10.16
C TRP A 10 -2.81 3.06 10.27
N VAL A 11 -3.86 2.36 10.72
CA VAL A 11 -3.85 0.89 10.81
C VAL A 11 -3.74 0.25 9.43
N VAL A 12 -4.57 0.68 8.47
CA VAL A 12 -4.56 0.15 7.10
C VAL A 12 -3.21 0.41 6.43
N LEU A 13 -2.69 1.64 6.53
CA LEU A 13 -1.40 2.01 5.92
C LEU A 13 -0.23 1.23 6.50
N ARG A 14 -0.25 1.00 7.82
CA ARG A 14 0.77 0.19 8.49
C ARG A 14 0.66 -1.28 8.06
N GLY A 15 -0.55 -1.81 7.96
CA GLY A 15 -0.81 -3.16 7.48
C GLY A 15 -0.21 -3.42 6.10
N ILE A 16 -0.37 -2.49 5.15
CA ILE A 16 0.24 -2.59 3.81
C ILE A 16 1.76 -2.70 3.91
N GLY A 17 2.40 -1.83 4.70
CA GLY A 17 3.86 -1.86 4.87
C GLY A 17 4.36 -3.14 5.54
N GLU A 18 3.64 -3.66 6.53
CA GLU A 18 3.97 -4.92 7.21
C GLU A 18 3.85 -6.13 6.28
N VAL A 19 2.79 -6.19 5.46
CA VAL A 19 2.62 -7.23 4.44
C VAL A 19 3.72 -7.15 3.38
N LEU A 20 4.14 -5.95 2.98
CA LEU A 20 5.27 -5.79 2.06
C LEU A 20 6.57 -6.34 2.65
N ILE A 21 6.86 -6.05 3.92
CA ILE A 21 8.10 -6.50 4.59
C ILE A 21 8.25 -8.02 4.54
N VAL A 22 7.15 -8.77 4.72
CA VAL A 22 7.17 -10.24 4.71
C VAL A 22 7.10 -10.83 3.30
N THR A 23 6.65 -10.06 2.31
CA THR A 23 6.47 -10.54 0.94
C THR A 23 7.67 -10.26 0.04
N VAL A 24 8.41 -9.18 0.27
CA VAL A 24 9.51 -8.79 -0.63
C VAL A 24 10.70 -9.75 -0.51
N PRO A 25 11.40 -10.04 -1.63
CA PRO A 25 12.61 -10.86 -1.61
C PRO A 25 13.65 -10.34 -0.62
N GLU A 26 14.29 -11.22 0.14
CA GLU A 26 15.27 -10.83 1.16
C GLU A 26 16.45 -10.00 0.62
N LYS A 27 16.78 -10.19 -0.65
CA LYS A 27 17.84 -9.46 -1.36
C LYS A 27 17.48 -7.98 -1.60
N TRP A 28 16.19 -7.62 -1.57
CA TRP A 28 15.76 -6.23 -1.70
C TRP A 28 16.01 -5.49 -0.39
N LYS A 29 16.63 -4.31 -0.50
CA LYS A 29 16.85 -3.40 0.65
C LYS A 29 15.78 -2.32 0.75
N GLU A 30 14.96 -2.19 -0.28
CA GLU A 30 13.78 -1.34 -0.30
C GLU A 30 12.76 -1.93 -1.25
N ALA A 31 11.51 -1.52 -1.09
CA ALA A 31 10.47 -1.76 -2.06
C ALA A 31 9.47 -0.61 -2.02
N THR A 32 8.90 -0.30 -3.17
CA THR A 32 7.76 0.62 -3.29
C THR A 32 6.57 -0.14 -3.85
N MET A 33 5.45 -0.01 -3.15
CA MET A 33 4.14 -0.41 -3.64
C MET A 33 3.34 0.83 -3.97
N ARG A 34 2.82 0.89 -5.20
CA ARG A 34 1.82 1.88 -5.59
C ARG A 34 0.46 1.23 -5.65
N ILE A 35 -0.54 1.87 -5.05
CA ILE A 35 -1.95 1.51 -5.15
C ILE A 35 -2.69 2.71 -5.73
N GLU A 36 -3.43 2.51 -6.81
CA GLU A 36 -4.32 3.50 -7.40
C GLU A 36 -5.75 3.00 -7.29
N VAL A 37 -6.60 3.74 -6.59
CA VAL A 37 -8.03 3.47 -6.47
C VAL A 37 -8.79 4.56 -7.21
N GLN A 38 -9.58 4.15 -8.20
CA GLN A 38 -10.51 5.01 -8.91
C GLN A 38 -11.92 4.47 -8.70
N ALA A 39 -12.68 5.13 -7.82
CA ALA A 39 -14.05 4.79 -7.51
C ALA A 39 -15.03 5.69 -8.30
N SER A 40 -16.00 5.05 -8.96
CA SER A 40 -17.12 5.71 -9.62
C SER A 40 -18.43 5.02 -9.22
N PRO A 41 -19.60 5.66 -9.45
CA PRO A 41 -20.89 5.04 -9.16
C PRO A 41 -21.14 3.72 -9.91
N ALA A 42 -20.48 3.51 -11.06
CA ALA A 42 -20.66 2.32 -11.89
C ALA A 42 -19.63 1.21 -11.61
N GLN A 43 -18.40 1.58 -11.21
CA GLN A 43 -17.31 0.64 -11.02
C GLN A 43 -16.21 1.22 -10.11
N THR A 44 -15.49 0.35 -9.42
CA THR A 44 -14.21 0.68 -8.78
C THR A 44 -13.08 -0.02 -9.51
N ILE A 45 -12.08 0.74 -9.96
CA ILE A 45 -10.85 0.23 -10.57
C ILE A 45 -9.74 0.33 -9.52
N ILE A 46 -8.96 -0.75 -9.39
CA ILE A 46 -7.79 -0.78 -8.53
C ILE A 46 -6.60 -1.24 -9.38
N LYS A 47 -5.50 -0.50 -9.31
CA LYS A 47 -4.21 -0.92 -9.87
C LYS A 47 -3.20 -0.98 -8.73
N SER A 48 -2.33 -1.99 -8.78
CA SER A 48 -1.23 -2.13 -7.85
C SER A 48 0.05 -2.56 -8.55
N THR A 49 1.16 -1.95 -8.18
CA THR A 49 2.50 -2.33 -8.68
C THR A 49 3.48 -2.34 -7.52
N ILE A 50 4.32 -3.38 -7.43
CA ILE A 50 5.37 -3.49 -6.42
C ILE A 50 6.70 -3.64 -7.14
N TRP A 51 7.66 -2.79 -6.80
CA TRP A 51 8.99 -2.81 -7.41
C TRP A 51 10.07 -2.39 -6.41
N SER A 52 11.32 -2.66 -6.78
CA SER A 52 12.51 -2.09 -6.15
C SER A 52 13.26 -1.25 -7.18
N GLU A 53 13.68 -0.05 -6.81
CA GLU A 53 14.56 0.82 -7.59
C GLU A 53 15.94 0.17 -7.83
N GLN A 54 16.38 -0.71 -6.92
CA GLN A 54 17.63 -1.48 -7.09
C GLN A 54 17.48 -2.61 -8.11
N PHE A 55 16.25 -3.10 -8.32
CA PHE A 55 15.92 -4.20 -9.22
C PHE A 55 14.73 -3.82 -10.13
N PRO A 56 14.88 -2.82 -11.02
CA PRO A 56 13.75 -2.22 -11.74
C PRO A 56 13.09 -3.17 -12.76
N LEU A 57 13.74 -4.29 -13.09
CA LEU A 57 13.20 -5.32 -13.97
C LEU A 57 12.42 -6.41 -13.19
N GLU A 58 12.49 -6.41 -11.87
CA GLU A 58 11.80 -7.37 -11.01
C GLU A 58 10.54 -6.71 -10.43
N ILE A 59 9.40 -6.92 -11.09
CA ILE A 59 8.09 -6.48 -10.60
C ILE A 59 7.46 -7.65 -9.85
N LEU A 60 6.98 -7.40 -8.64
CA LEU A 60 6.25 -8.39 -7.86
C LEU A 60 4.75 -8.28 -8.10
N GLU A 61 4.12 -9.42 -8.32
CA GLU A 61 2.66 -9.53 -8.33
C GLU A 61 2.12 -9.53 -6.90
N ALA A 62 0.94 -8.93 -6.72
CA ALA A 62 0.25 -8.95 -5.44
C ALA A 62 -0.24 -10.38 -5.12
N ASN A 63 0.23 -10.93 -4.01
CA ASN A 63 -0.28 -12.17 -3.43
C ASN A 63 -1.61 -11.94 -2.69
N GLU A 64 -2.19 -12.99 -2.10
CA GLU A 64 -3.47 -12.92 -1.39
C GLU A 64 -3.47 -11.93 -0.20
N GLU A 65 -2.37 -11.88 0.55
CA GLU A 65 -2.23 -10.97 1.70
C GLU A 65 -2.18 -9.51 1.25
N ILE A 66 -1.41 -9.22 0.18
CA ILE A 66 -1.35 -7.90 -0.43
C ILE A 66 -2.74 -7.50 -0.95
N TRP A 67 -3.44 -8.40 -1.64
CA TRP A 67 -4.79 -8.12 -2.13
C TRP A 67 -5.78 -7.84 -1.00
N THR A 68 -5.63 -8.49 0.15
CA THR A 68 -6.44 -8.22 1.34
C THR A 68 -6.19 -6.81 1.85
N ALA A 69 -4.93 -6.39 2.00
CA ALA A 69 -4.58 -5.03 2.42
C ALA A 69 -5.04 -3.96 1.42
N ILE A 70 -4.93 -4.22 0.11
CA ILE A 70 -5.46 -3.34 -0.94
C ILE A 70 -6.98 -3.16 -0.81
N ARG A 71 -7.73 -4.24 -0.52
CA ARG A 71 -9.19 -4.18 -0.36
C ARG A 71 -9.60 -3.39 0.87
N GLU A 72 -8.89 -3.53 1.99
CA GLU A 72 -9.12 -2.72 3.19
C GLU A 72 -8.90 -1.23 2.89
N PHE A 73 -7.84 -0.90 2.16
CA PHE A 73 -7.57 0.45 1.69
C PHE A 73 -8.66 0.98 0.75
N GLN A 74 -9.11 0.16 -0.20
CA GLN A 74 -10.23 0.53 -1.08
C GLN A 74 -11.50 0.86 -0.29
N LEU A 75 -11.86 0.03 0.70
CA LEU A 75 -13.02 0.26 1.55
C LEU A 75 -12.90 1.56 2.34
N LEU A 76 -11.70 1.86 2.85
CA LEU A 76 -11.42 3.12 3.52
C LEU A 76 -11.61 4.32 2.57
N CYS A 77 -11.08 4.26 1.34
CA CYS A 77 -11.26 5.32 0.33
C CYS A 77 -12.74 5.56 0.02
N LEU A 78 -13.52 4.49 -0.16
CA LEU A 78 -14.97 4.57 -0.41
C LEU A 78 -15.71 5.18 0.79
N HIS A 79 -15.38 4.75 2.01
CA HIS A 79 -16.00 5.28 3.23
C HIS A 79 -15.70 6.77 3.44
N LYS A 80 -14.50 7.22 3.08
CA LYS A 80 -14.09 8.63 3.11
C LYS A 80 -14.60 9.44 1.92
N GLY A 81 -15.30 8.81 0.98
CA GLY A 81 -15.82 9.48 -0.22
C GLY A 81 -14.71 10.00 -1.14
N LEU A 82 -13.56 9.31 -1.17
CA LEU A 82 -12.41 9.68 -2.01
C LEU A 82 -12.52 8.94 -3.36
N PRO A 83 -12.95 9.61 -4.45
CA PRO A 83 -13.21 8.98 -5.73
C PRO A 83 -11.92 8.61 -6.49
N TRP A 84 -10.81 9.25 -6.14
CA TRP A 84 -9.50 8.97 -6.70
C TRP A 84 -8.48 9.08 -5.58
N VAL A 85 -7.70 8.03 -5.38
CA VAL A 85 -6.59 8.03 -4.41
C VAL A 85 -5.42 7.29 -5.02
N LYS A 86 -4.22 7.87 -4.90
CA LYS A 86 -2.98 7.17 -5.17
C LYS A 86 -2.13 7.14 -3.91
N LEU A 87 -1.78 5.94 -3.50
CA LEU A 87 -0.94 5.67 -2.33
C LEU A 87 0.37 5.06 -2.80
N ASN A 88 1.50 5.67 -2.42
CA ASN A 88 2.81 5.01 -2.47
C ASN A 88 3.18 4.60 -1.04
N THR A 89 3.31 3.30 -0.80
CA THR A 89 3.88 2.76 0.43
C THR A 89 5.29 2.28 0.12
N ARG A 90 6.28 2.88 0.77
CA ARG A 90 7.69 2.51 0.62
C ARG A 90 8.21 1.90 1.91
N ILE A 91 8.89 0.77 1.76
CA ILE A 91 9.65 0.13 2.83
C ILE A 91 11.14 0.23 2.53
N GLU A 92 11.93 0.53 3.56
CA GLU A 92 13.39 0.63 3.46
C GLU A 92 14.05 -0.06 4.64
N ARG A 93 15.13 -0.80 4.37
CA ARG A 93 15.85 -1.56 5.37
C ARG A 93 16.99 -0.71 5.96
N VAL A 94 16.88 -0.41 7.25
CA VAL A 94 17.87 0.34 8.02
C VAL A 94 18.45 -0.58 9.10
N GLY A 95 19.60 -1.18 8.80
CA GLY A 95 20.22 -2.19 9.66
C GLY A 95 19.36 -3.47 9.75
N PRO A 96 19.04 -3.96 10.97
CA PRO A 96 18.15 -5.12 11.13
C PRO A 96 16.66 -4.77 10.96
N ASN A 97 16.32 -3.48 10.93
CA ASN A 97 14.95 -3.00 10.98
C ASN A 97 14.44 -2.55 9.61
N TRP A 98 13.14 -2.61 9.43
CA TRP A 98 12.44 -1.99 8.31
C TRP A 98 11.71 -0.73 8.77
N THR A 99 11.76 0.31 7.94
CA THR A 99 10.98 1.54 8.12
C THR A 99 9.93 1.64 7.02
N ILE A 100 8.71 2.05 7.39
CA ILE A 100 7.58 2.23 6.47
C ILE A 100 7.33 3.74 6.32
N SER A 101 7.17 4.19 5.09
CA SER A 101 6.75 5.55 4.74
C SER A 101 5.60 5.51 3.74
N ASN A 102 4.68 6.47 3.83
CA ASN A 102 3.50 6.56 2.98
C ASN A 102 3.37 7.97 2.40
N GLU A 103 3.02 8.05 1.13
CA GLU A 103 2.77 9.30 0.40
C GLU A 103 1.43 9.19 -0.35
N PHE A 104 0.62 10.24 -0.26
CA PHE A 104 -0.71 10.33 -0.87
C PHE A 104 -0.72 11.40 -1.97
N ASP A 105 -1.28 11.03 -3.12
CA ASP A 105 -1.72 11.94 -4.19
C ASP A 105 -3.26 11.86 -4.35
#